data_AF-A0A0C9TQA8-F1
#
_entry.id   AF-A0A0C9TQA8-F1
#
_cell.length_a   1.000
_cell.length_b   1.000
_cell.length_c   1.000
_cell.angle_alpha   90.00
_cell.angle_beta   90.00
_cell.angle_gamma   90.00
#
_symmetry.space_group_name_H-M   'P 1'
#
loop_
_entity.id
_entity.type
_entity.pdbx_description
1 polymer ?
#
loop_
_entity_poly.entity_id
_entity_poly.type
_entity_poly.pdbx_seq_one_letter_code
_entity_poly.pdbx_strand_id
1 'polypeptide(L)'
;MRIEEAQAKLHDLQLEKKNLEEHHYEATSLLAPIRRLPDEILGRVLLFGIPDDVDIESLYLARLYLLRVCHRWKHVLYECPAAWTSIIV
;
A
#
# COMPACT_ATOMS: atom_id res chain seq x y z
N MET A 1 6.14 43.01 10.38
CA MET A 1 7.08 42.50 11.39
C MET A 1 6.55 41.28 12.16
N ARG A 2 5.72 41.41 13.20
CA ARG A 2 5.32 40.23 14.03
C ARG A 2 4.53 39.14 13.29
N ILE A 3 3.73 39.51 12.28
CA ILE A 3 2.97 38.54 11.46
C ILE A 3 3.90 37.80 10.49
N GLU A 4 4.86 38.49 9.89
CA GLU A 4 5.84 37.88 8.97
C GLU A 4 6.76 36.91 9.70
N GLU A 5 7.21 37.27 10.91
CA GLU A 5 7.98 36.37 11.80
C GLU A 5 7.18 35.12 12.18
N ALA A 6 5.89 35.28 12.50
CA ALA A 6 5.01 34.16 12.81
C ALA A 6 4.77 33.26 11.58
N GLN A 7 4.63 33.85 10.39
CA GLN A 7 4.47 33.10 9.13
C GLN A 7 5.73 32.33 8.75
N ALA A 8 6.90 32.95 8.88
CA ALA A 8 8.18 32.27 8.65
C ALA A 8 8.35 31.10 9.63
N LYS A 9 8.05 31.31 10.92
CA LYS A 9 8.17 30.24 11.91
C LYS A 9 7.16 29.10 11.66
N LEU A 10 5.95 29.42 11.22
CA LEU A 10 4.95 28.42 10.82
C LEU A 10 5.47 27.58 9.65
N HIS A 11 6.03 28.24 8.63
CA HIS A 11 6.57 27.57 7.45
C HIS A 11 7.71 26.62 7.82
N ASP A 12 8.63 27.06 8.67
CA ASP A 12 9.75 26.23 9.15
C ASP A 12 9.25 25.00 9.90
N LEU A 13 8.27 25.18 10.79
CA LEU A 13 7.67 24.07 11.55
C LEU A 13 6.89 23.11 10.64
N GLN A 14 6.24 23.60 9.59
CA GLN A 14 5.57 22.75 8.60
C GLN A 14 6.58 21.91 7.81
N LEU A 15 7.72 22.50 7.44
CA LEU A 15 8.79 21.79 6.76
C LEU A 15 9.40 20.70 7.67
N GLU A 16 9.69 21.05 8.93
CA GLU A 16 10.22 20.11 9.92
C GLU A 16 9.23 18.96 10.19
N LYS A 17 7.94 19.28 10.35
CA LYS A 17 6.88 18.28 10.47
C LYS A 17 6.88 17.31 9.29
N LYS A 18 6.92 17.83 8.06
CA LYS A 18 6.91 17.00 6.85
C LYS A 18 8.12 16.05 6.80
N ASN A 19 9.30 16.55 7.15
CA ASN A 19 10.51 15.73 7.20
C ASN A 19 10.42 14.63 8.27
N LEU A 20 9.89 14.95 9.45
CA LEU A 20 9.65 13.96 10.51
C LEU A 20 8.61 12.90 10.10
N GLU A 21 7.54 13.30 9.41
CA GLU A 21 6.53 12.38 8.87
C GLU A 21 7.14 11.42 7.85
N GLU A 22 8.02 11.90 6.98
CA GLU A 22 8.73 11.10 5.98
C GLU A 22 9.67 10.08 6.64
N HIS A 23 10.51 10.52 7.58
CA HIS A 23 11.38 9.60 8.34
C HIS A 23 10.61 8.58 9.17
N HIS A 24 9.50 9.00 9.80
CA HIS A 24 8.64 8.10 10.54
C HIS A 24 8.01 7.06 9.62
N TYR A 25 7.53 7.47 8.44
CA TYR A 25 7.01 6.55 7.44
C TYR A 25 8.07 5.53 7.00
N GLU A 26 9.28 5.96 6.70
CA GLU A 26 10.39 5.06 6.34
C GLU A 26 10.66 4.02 7.43
N ALA A 27 10.86 4.48 8.67
CA ALA A 27 11.15 3.63 9.82
C ALA A 27 10.01 2.64 10.13
N THR A 28 8.77 3.12 10.13
CA THR A 28 7.59 2.26 10.41
C THR A 28 7.30 1.30 9.25
N SER A 29 7.58 1.70 8.02
CA SER A 29 7.43 0.83 6.85
C SER A 29 8.33 -0.40 6.97
N LEU A 30 9.55 -0.26 7.49
CA LEU A 30 10.47 -1.38 7.75
C LEU A 30 9.93 -2.34 8.81
N LEU A 31 9.23 -1.81 9.82
CA LEU A 31 8.60 -2.59 10.88
C LEU A 31 7.22 -3.14 10.51
N ALA A 32 6.69 -2.75 9.33
CA ALA A 32 5.34 -3.09 8.91
C ALA A 32 5.15 -4.61 8.97
N PRO A 33 4.13 -5.11 9.71
CA PRO A 33 3.89 -6.54 9.87
C PRO A 33 3.85 -7.32 8.56
N ILE A 34 3.31 -6.69 7.50
CA ILE A 34 3.18 -7.29 6.17
C ILE A 34 4.53 -7.71 5.54
N ARG A 35 5.63 -7.03 5.88
CA ARG A 35 6.98 -7.39 5.42
C ARG A 35 7.53 -8.65 6.10
N ARG A 36 7.00 -9.00 7.28
CA ARG A 36 7.41 -10.16 8.10
C ARG A 36 6.54 -11.39 7.89
N LEU A 37 5.41 -11.25 7.19
CA LEU A 37 4.54 -12.38 6.87
C LEU A 37 5.26 -13.33 5.90
N PRO A 38 5.10 -14.65 6.03
CA PRO A 38 5.40 -15.59 4.96
C PRO A 38 4.57 -15.31 3.71
N ASP A 39 5.06 -15.70 2.54
CA ASP A 39 4.40 -15.43 1.26
C ASP A 39 3.04 -16.14 1.15
N GLU A 40 2.87 -17.31 1.78
CA GLU A 40 1.61 -18.04 1.82
C GLU A 40 0.54 -17.29 2.62
N ILE A 41 0.95 -16.67 3.74
CA ILE A 41 0.04 -15.88 4.57
C ILE A 41 -0.28 -14.56 3.88
N LEU A 42 0.72 -13.92 3.27
CA LEU A 42 0.51 -12.72 2.47
C LEU A 42 -0.47 -13.01 1.33
N GLY A 43 -0.31 -14.11 0.60
CA GLY A 43 -1.22 -14.52 -0.49
C GLY A 43 -2.66 -14.64 -0.02
N ARG A 44 -2.90 -15.28 1.13
CA ARG A 44 -4.25 -15.36 1.74
C ARG A 44 -4.81 -13.98 2.08
N VAL A 45 -3.99 -13.08 2.63
CA VAL A 45 -4.42 -11.70 2.92
C VAL A 45 -4.79 -10.96 1.65
N LEU A 46 -4.01 -11.10 0.57
CA LEU A 46 -4.29 -10.45 -0.70
C LEU A 46 -5.60 -10.94 -1.34
N LEU A 47 -5.94 -12.22 -1.18
CA LEU A 47 -7.21 -12.77 -1.68
C LEU A 47 -8.43 -12.09 -1.06
N PHE A 48 -8.39 -11.71 0.22
CA PHE A 48 -9.49 -10.93 0.83
C PHE A 48 -9.67 -9.54 0.21
N GLY A 49 -8.65 -9.02 -0.49
CA GLY A 49 -8.75 -7.78 -1.26
C GLY A 49 -9.36 -7.95 -2.65
N ILE A 50 -9.60 -9.20 -3.09
CA ILE A 50 -10.28 -9.50 -4.35
C ILE A 50 -11.74 -9.80 -4.01
N PRO A 51 -12.69 -8.98 -4.47
CA PRO A 51 -14.11 -9.23 -4.24
C PRO A 51 -14.59 -10.50 -4.97
N ASP A 52 -15.34 -11.37 -4.30
CA ASP A 52 -15.82 -12.64 -4.89
C ASP A 52 -17.08 -12.48 -5.78
N ASP A 53 -17.92 -11.47 -5.50
CA ASP A 53 -19.25 -11.27 -6.11
C ASP A 53 -19.38 -9.91 -6.83
N VAL A 54 -18.42 -9.56 -7.68
CA VAL A 54 -18.49 -8.33 -8.49
C VAL A 54 -18.31 -8.63 -9.97
N ASP A 55 -18.64 -7.64 -10.81
CA ASP A 55 -18.42 -7.74 -12.25
C ASP A 55 -16.93 -7.93 -12.59
N ILE A 56 -16.72 -8.36 -13.84
CA ILE A 56 -15.41 -8.64 -14.43
C ILE A 56 -14.45 -7.45 -14.32
N GLU A 57 -14.95 -6.24 -14.53
CA GLU A 57 -14.15 -5.02 -14.52
C GLU A 57 -13.61 -4.73 -13.13
N SER A 58 -14.46 -4.86 -12.11
CA SER A 58 -14.12 -4.67 -10.71
C SER A 58 -13.12 -5.72 -10.22
N LEU A 59 -13.28 -6.99 -10.63
CA LEU A 59 -12.32 -8.06 -10.37
C LEU A 59 -10.93 -7.75 -10.96
N TYR A 60 -10.88 -7.33 -12.22
CA TYR A 60 -9.65 -7.00 -12.91
C TYR A 60 -8.97 -5.79 -12.26
N LEU A 61 -9.75 -4.76 -11.94
CA LEU A 61 -9.25 -3.54 -11.32
C LEU A 61 -8.66 -3.81 -9.93
N ALA A 62 -9.32 -4.64 -9.11
CA ALA A 62 -8.79 -5.05 -7.80
C ALA A 62 -7.43 -5.76 -7.93
N ARG A 63 -7.32 -6.74 -8.84
CA ARG A 63 -6.04 -7.43 -9.14
C ARG A 63 -4.97 -6.44 -9.59
N LEU A 64 -5.30 -5.52 -10.50
CA LEU A 64 -4.37 -4.50 -10.98
C LEU A 64 -3.86 -3.59 -9.85
N TYR A 65 -4.72 -3.18 -8.93
CA TYR A 65 -4.28 -2.39 -7.78
C TYR A 65 -3.29 -3.15 -6.91
N LEU A 66 -3.57 -4.43 -6.61
CA LEU A 66 -2.68 -5.27 -5.81
C LEU A 66 -1.32 -5.50 -6.50
N LEU A 67 -1.30 -5.70 -7.82
CA LEU A 67 -0.07 -5.87 -8.60
C LEU A 67 0.84 -4.63 -8.60
N ARG A 68 0.31 -3.44 -8.31
CA ARG A 68 1.04 -2.16 -8.35
C ARG A 68 1.63 -1.73 -7.02
N VAL A 69 1.35 -2.45 -5.92
CA VAL A 69 1.79 -2.05 -4.57
C VAL A 69 3.31 -2.18 -4.43
N CYS A 70 3.87 -3.36 -4.64
CA CYS A 70 5.32 -3.58 -4.62
C CYS A 70 5.70 -4.88 -5.35
N HIS A 71 6.99 -5.05 -5.63
CA HIS A 71 7.50 -6.25 -6.31
C HIS A 71 7.12 -7.56 -5.60
N ARG A 72 7.14 -7.57 -4.26
CA ARG A 72 6.80 -8.77 -3.49
C ARG A 72 5.33 -9.13 -3.61
N TRP A 73 4.41 -8.16 -3.54
CA TRP A 73 2.98 -8.43 -3.73
C TRP A 73 2.68 -8.94 -5.12
N LYS A 74 3.32 -8.34 -6.14
CA LYS A 74 3.24 -8.80 -7.51
C LYS A 74 3.66 -10.27 -7.64
N HIS A 75 4.82 -10.63 -7.07
CA HIS A 75 5.31 -12.00 -7.08
C HIS A 75 4.34 -12.98 -6.39
N VAL A 76 3.93 -12.67 -5.15
CA VAL A 76 3.02 -13.53 -4.37
C VAL A 76 1.66 -13.70 -5.06
N LEU A 77 1.12 -12.66 -5.69
CA LEU A 77 -0.18 -12.75 -6.37
C LEU A 77 -0.10 -13.60 -7.64
N TYR A 78 1.00 -13.54 -8.40
CA TYR A 78 1.19 -14.42 -9.56
C TYR A 78 1.34 -15.90 -9.18
N GLU A 79 2.02 -16.18 -8.08
CA GLU A 79 2.21 -17.53 -7.53
C GLU A 79 0.96 -18.06 -6.78
N CYS A 80 -0.14 -17.30 -6.76
CA CYS A 80 -1.37 -17.67 -6.06
C CYS A 80 -2.49 -18.02 -7.06
N PRO A 81 -2.69 -19.31 -7.44
CA PRO A 81 -3.68 -19.71 -8.43
C PRO A 81 -5.10 -19.24 -8.11
N ALA A 82 -5.48 -19.23 -6.83
CA ALA A 82 -6.81 -18.79 -6.37
C ALA A 82 -7.14 -17.33 -6.72
N ALA A 83 -6.12 -16.48 -6.95
CA ALA A 83 -6.35 -15.11 -7.40
C ALA A 83 -6.86 -15.04 -8.86
N TRP A 84 -6.67 -16.13 -9.63
CA TRP A 84 -6.90 -16.21 -11.07
C TRP A 84 -7.90 -17.29 -11.49
N THR A 85 -8.46 -18.06 -10.54
CA THR A 85 -9.36 -19.19 -10.82
C THR A 85 -10.69 -18.79 -11.45
N SER A 86 -11.14 -17.55 -11.27
CA SER A 86 -12.28 -17.01 -12.02
C SER A 86 -11.81 -16.64 -13.43
N ILE A 87 -11.73 -17.65 -14.30
CA ILE A 87 -11.51 -17.47 -15.74
C ILE A 87 -12.79 -16.86 -16.31
N ILE A 88 -12.64 -15.63 -16.78
CA ILE A 88 -13.67 -14.88 -17.46
C ILE A 88 -13.62 -15.33 -18.93
N VAL A 89 -14.67 -15.97 -19.42
CA VAL A 89 -14.89 -16.25 -20.85
C VAL A 89 -15.77 -15.15 -21.43
#